data_AF-A0A0U3MEF6-F1
#
_entry.id   AF-A0A0U3MEF6-F1
#
_cell.length_a   1.000
_cell.length_b   1.000
_cell.length_c   1.000
_cell.angle_alpha   90.00
_cell.angle_beta   90.00
_cell.angle_gamma   90.00
#
_symmetry.space_group_name_H-M   'P 1'
#
loop_
_entity.id
_entity.type
_entity.pdbx_description
1 polymer ?
#
loop_
_entity_poly.entity_id
_entity_poly.type
_entity_poly.pdbx_seq_one_letter_code
_entity_poly.pdbx_strand_id
1 'polypeptide(L)'
;MARIQKTAPAPADRELPRRVLVRIGGDITSSLPRIVWQHEVPILEEIWGEGNVVELDPAVLDDGYTDKISPALLPHNKKQDLIQRPSEVAGIGFVFVGDARSEYDRLAEVYGRHTDHNIPYVEHVYGRFQDRRFERMLGLPDFSDMPDAQLREIAIAHGHLPTVNQDSTKEERLAQAEERRKLFTMSREQLLELVTNLAGELA
;
A
#
# COMPACT_ATOMS: atom_id res chain seq x y z
N MET A 1 -10.68 -14.48 -4.64
CA MET A 1 -10.59 -14.19 -3.20
C MET A 1 -9.34 -14.89 -2.68
N ALA A 2 -8.31 -14.13 -2.30
CA ALA A 2 -7.03 -14.66 -1.82
C ALA A 2 -7.21 -15.25 -0.42
N ARG A 3 -6.64 -16.44 -0.18
CA ARG A 3 -6.82 -17.22 1.05
C ARG A 3 -5.66 -16.90 2.01
N ILE A 4 -5.86 -15.93 2.89
CA ILE A 4 -4.93 -15.58 3.98
C ILE A 4 -5.16 -16.59 5.13
N GLN A 5 -4.09 -17.23 5.63
CA GLN A 5 -4.22 -18.25 6.68
C GLN A 5 -4.22 -17.66 8.09
N LYS A 6 -4.81 -18.41 9.02
CA LYS A 6 -4.94 -18.07 10.44
C LYS A 6 -3.62 -18.37 11.16
N THR A 7 -2.96 -17.30 11.61
CA THR A 7 -1.98 -17.22 12.70
C THR A 7 -0.98 -18.38 12.87
N ALA A 8 0.20 -18.22 12.26
CA ALA A 8 1.46 -18.73 12.79
C ALA A 8 2.37 -17.53 13.15
N PRO A 9 3.21 -17.61 14.21
CA PRO A 9 4.14 -16.54 14.52
C PRO A 9 5.13 -16.36 13.36
N ALA A 10 5.17 -15.15 12.80
CA ALA A 10 6.00 -14.81 11.67
C ALA A 10 7.49 -15.09 11.97
N PRO A 11 8.20 -15.88 11.14
CA PRO A 11 9.66 -15.91 11.21
C PRO A 11 10.20 -14.53 10.82
N ALA A 12 11.10 -13.98 11.65
CA ALA A 12 11.60 -12.61 11.58
C ALA A 12 12.30 -12.22 10.25
N ASP A 13 12.54 -13.18 9.34
CA ASP A 13 13.34 -13.01 8.12
C ASP A 13 12.58 -13.31 6.81
N ARG A 14 11.23 -13.25 6.80
CA ARG A 14 10.48 -13.28 5.53
C ARG A 14 10.42 -11.87 4.93
N GLU A 15 11.32 -11.57 4.01
CA GLU A 15 11.26 -10.34 3.20
C GLU A 15 10.08 -10.42 2.22
N LEU A 16 8.90 -10.01 2.70
CA LEU A 16 7.72 -9.83 1.84
C LEU A 16 7.85 -8.51 1.08
N PRO A 17 7.44 -8.46 -0.20
CA PRO A 17 7.54 -7.25 -1.00
C PRO A 17 6.63 -6.16 -0.44
N ARG A 18 7.23 -4.97 -0.26
CA ARG A 18 6.54 -3.80 0.28
C ARG A 18 6.35 -2.73 -0.78
N ARG A 19 5.43 -1.81 -0.50
CA ARG A 19 5.27 -0.60 -1.30
C ARG A 19 6.39 0.37 -0.96
N VAL A 20 7.12 0.86 -1.97
CA VAL A 20 8.30 1.73 -1.82
C VAL A 20 8.16 2.99 -2.66
N LEU A 21 8.82 4.07 -2.24
CA LEU A 21 8.90 5.31 -2.99
C LEU A 21 10.22 5.33 -3.77
N VAL A 22 10.15 5.42 -5.08
CA VAL A 22 11.32 5.44 -5.95
C VAL A 22 11.35 6.68 -6.82
N ARG A 23 12.56 7.11 -7.16
CA ARG A 23 12.83 8.09 -8.20
C ARG A 23 13.49 7.38 -9.36
N ILE A 24 12.90 7.53 -10.54
CA ILE A 24 13.44 7.01 -11.78
C ILE A 24 14.19 8.14 -12.48
N GLY A 25 15.51 7.98 -12.60
CA GLY A 25 16.42 8.87 -13.31
C GLY A 25 16.37 8.62 -14.82
N GLY A 26 16.45 9.70 -15.59
CA GLY A 26 16.43 9.62 -17.05
C GLY A 26 16.62 10.96 -17.74
N ASP A 27 16.22 12.08 -17.13
CA ASP A 27 16.45 13.43 -17.66
C ASP A 27 16.46 14.53 -16.58
N ILE A 28 17.18 15.62 -16.86
CA ILE A 28 17.47 16.78 -15.98
C ILE A 28 16.21 17.55 -15.54
N THR A 29 15.04 17.34 -16.15
CA THR A 29 13.87 18.22 -15.98
C THR A 29 12.67 17.66 -15.21
N SER A 30 12.54 16.36 -14.91
CA SER A 30 11.47 15.88 -14.02
C SER A 30 11.53 14.39 -13.63
N SER A 31 12.46 14.01 -12.74
CA SER A 31 12.33 12.72 -12.03
C SER A 31 11.34 12.87 -10.86
N LEU A 32 10.04 12.83 -11.13
CA LEU A 32 9.02 12.84 -10.07
C LEU A 32 9.07 11.52 -9.28
N PRO A 33 8.98 11.57 -7.94
CA PRO A 33 8.84 10.36 -7.11
C PRO A 33 7.61 9.54 -7.53
N ARG A 34 7.76 8.22 -7.56
CA ARG A 34 6.70 7.26 -7.88
C ARG A 34 6.62 6.20 -6.81
N ILE A 35 5.41 5.79 -6.48
CA ILE A 35 5.18 4.71 -5.53
C ILE A 35 4.96 3.43 -6.32
N VAL A 36 5.81 2.43 -6.09
CA VAL A 36 5.79 1.13 -6.78
C VAL A 36 5.89 0.00 -5.76
N TRP A 37 5.63 -1.24 -6.17
CA TRP A 37 5.98 -2.39 -5.35
C TRP A 37 7.47 -2.69 -5.44
N GLN A 38 8.07 -3.17 -4.36
CA GLN A 38 9.49 -3.49 -4.28
C GLN A 38 9.93 -4.49 -5.36
N HIS A 39 9.08 -5.46 -5.69
CA HIS A 39 9.34 -6.42 -6.77
C HIS A 39 9.23 -5.81 -8.19
N GLU A 40 8.87 -4.54 -8.32
CA GLU A 40 8.93 -3.83 -9.61
C GLU A 40 10.30 -3.19 -9.83
N VAL A 41 11.08 -2.95 -8.77
CA VAL A 41 12.37 -2.24 -8.84
C VAL A 41 13.34 -2.92 -9.81
N PRO A 42 13.55 -4.25 -9.79
CA PRO A 42 14.46 -4.90 -10.74
C PRO A 42 13.99 -4.80 -12.20
N ILE A 43 12.67 -4.72 -12.46
CA ILE A 43 12.13 -4.49 -13.80
C ILE A 43 12.41 -3.05 -14.24
N LEU A 44 12.26 -2.07 -13.34
CA LEU A 44 12.56 -0.68 -13.63
C LEU A 44 14.05 -0.46 -13.87
N GLU A 45 14.93 -1.15 -13.14
CA GLU A 45 16.38 -1.10 -13.38
C GLU A 45 16.74 -1.69 -14.74
N GLU A 46 16.07 -2.76 -15.18
CA GLU A 46 16.26 -3.30 -16.52
C GLU A 46 15.86 -2.31 -17.62
N ILE A 47 14.77 -1.55 -17.41
CA ILE A 47 14.25 -0.58 -18.38
C ILE A 47 15.10 0.69 -18.44
N TRP A 48 15.49 1.21 -17.28
CA TRP A 48 16.11 2.53 -17.15
C TRP A 48 17.62 2.46 -16.96
N GLY A 49 18.19 1.29 -16.71
CA GLY A 49 19.59 1.07 -16.38
C GLY A 49 19.85 0.98 -14.89
N GLU A 50 20.85 0.19 -14.52
CA GLU A 50 21.29 -0.01 -13.14
C GLU A 50 21.67 1.33 -12.48
N GLY A 51 21.17 1.57 -11.27
CA GLY A 51 21.43 2.80 -10.51
C GLY A 51 20.57 4.01 -10.91
N ASN A 52 19.73 3.88 -11.94
CA ASN A 52 18.76 4.92 -12.30
C ASN A 52 17.46 4.83 -11.50
N VAL A 53 17.25 3.76 -10.71
CA VAL A 53 16.12 3.65 -9.79
C VAL A 53 16.64 3.82 -8.37
N VAL A 54 16.27 4.91 -7.71
CA VAL A 54 16.75 5.23 -6.36
C VAL A 54 15.56 5.26 -5.41
N GLU A 55 15.59 4.43 -4.38
CA GLU A 55 14.62 4.49 -3.29
C GLU A 55 14.79 5.80 -2.52
N LEU A 56 13.68 6.48 -2.25
CA LEU A 56 13.63 7.76 -1.55
C LEU A 56 13.01 7.58 -0.16
N ASP A 57 13.43 8.44 0.76
CA ASP A 57 12.78 8.59 2.06
C ASP A 57 11.32 9.08 1.85
N PRO A 58 10.32 8.41 2.44
CA PRO A 58 8.92 8.86 2.45
C PRO A 58 8.74 10.33 2.85
N ALA A 59 9.61 10.88 3.70
CA ALA A 59 9.57 12.27 4.13
C ALA A 59 9.65 13.26 2.96
N VAL A 60 10.22 12.87 1.81
CA VAL A 60 10.27 13.70 0.61
C VAL A 60 8.87 14.04 0.08
N LEU A 61 7.86 13.19 0.32
CA LEU A 61 6.47 13.50 -0.05
C LEU A 61 5.84 14.57 0.84
N ASP A 62 6.39 14.78 2.03
CA ASP A 62 5.90 15.77 2.99
C ASP A 62 6.57 17.13 2.82
N ASP A 63 7.47 17.29 1.84
CA ASP A 63 8.10 18.58 1.54
C ASP A 63 7.03 19.62 1.16
N GLY A 64 6.98 20.71 1.93
CA GLY A 64 5.97 21.76 1.78
C GLY A 64 4.63 21.47 2.46
N TYR A 65 4.49 20.31 3.12
CA TYR A 65 3.32 20.00 3.92
C TYR A 65 3.29 20.84 5.22
N THR A 66 2.12 21.38 5.55
CA THR A 66 1.89 22.13 6.78
C THR A 66 0.67 21.58 7.52
N ASP A 67 0.91 21.05 8.72
CA ASP A 67 -0.14 20.45 9.58
C ASP A 67 -1.29 21.43 9.90
N LYS A 68 -1.02 22.75 9.86
CA LYS A 68 -2.00 23.80 10.14
C LYS A 68 -1.92 24.90 9.10
N ILE A 69 -3.04 25.17 8.44
CA ILE A 69 -3.23 26.37 7.62
C ILE A 69 -3.27 27.57 8.56
N SER A 70 -2.63 28.67 8.16
CA SER A 70 -2.67 29.92 8.92
C SER A 70 -4.13 30.31 9.24
N PRO A 71 -4.48 30.64 10.50
CA PRO A 71 -5.83 31.05 10.87
C PRO A 71 -6.37 32.23 10.04
N ALA A 72 -5.48 33.05 9.46
CA ALA A 72 -5.84 34.16 8.58
C ALA A 72 -6.40 33.73 7.21
N LEU A 73 -6.15 32.48 6.80
CA LEU A 73 -6.64 31.89 5.55
C LEU A 73 -7.90 31.04 5.77
N LEU A 74 -8.32 30.83 7.03
CA LEU A 74 -9.55 30.12 7.35
C LEU A 74 -10.74 31.08 7.31
N PRO A 75 -11.84 30.74 6.60
CA PRO A 75 -13.09 31.48 6.75
C PRO A 75 -13.52 31.50 8.21
N HIS A 76 -14.03 32.65 8.69
CA HIS A 76 -14.51 32.79 10.07
C HIS A 76 -15.46 31.62 10.45
N ASN A 77 -15.22 31.02 11.62
CA ASN A 77 -15.93 29.87 12.19
C ASN A 77 -15.67 28.48 11.57
N LYS A 78 -14.70 28.30 10.67
CA LYS A 78 -14.28 26.95 10.24
C LYS A 78 -13.12 26.42 11.07
N LYS A 79 -13.28 25.20 11.60
CA LYS A 79 -12.16 24.39 12.10
C LYS A 79 -11.54 23.68 10.91
N GLN A 80 -10.20 23.64 10.87
CA GLN A 80 -9.49 22.86 9.86
C GLN A 80 -9.72 21.37 10.13
N ASP A 81 -10.10 20.63 9.10
CA ASP A 81 -10.09 19.17 9.17
C ASP A 81 -8.66 18.68 9.34
N LEU A 82 -8.50 17.50 9.97
CA LEU A 82 -7.19 16.89 10.13
C LEU A 82 -6.72 16.43 8.74
N ILE A 83 -5.90 17.25 8.10
CA ILE A 83 -5.24 16.88 6.85
C ILE A 83 -4.24 15.79 7.22
N GLN A 84 -4.27 14.67 6.50
CA GLN A 84 -3.29 13.59 6.68
C GLN A 84 -2.05 13.91 5.86
N ARG A 85 -0.88 13.49 6.34
CA ARG A 85 0.37 13.73 5.63
C ARG A 85 0.39 12.93 4.32
N PRO A 86 0.91 13.49 3.21
CA PRO A 86 1.04 12.76 1.95
C PRO A 86 1.72 11.40 2.10
N SER A 87 2.78 11.32 2.92
CA SER A 87 3.48 10.06 3.22
C SER A 87 2.60 9.02 3.94
N GLU A 88 1.71 9.47 4.82
CA GLU A 88 0.79 8.61 5.57
C GLU A 88 -0.31 8.00 4.68
N VAL A 89 -0.75 8.75 3.67
CA VAL A 89 -1.80 8.30 2.72
C VAL A 89 -1.21 7.51 1.55
N ALA A 90 0.09 7.65 1.29
CA ALA A 90 0.79 6.98 0.20
C ALA A 90 0.83 5.45 0.33
N GLY A 91 0.56 4.90 1.53
CA GLY A 91 0.58 3.47 1.80
C GLY A 91 1.98 2.86 1.67
N ILE A 92 3.03 3.65 1.91
CA ILE A 92 4.41 3.17 1.87
C ILE A 92 4.63 2.16 3.00
N GLY A 93 5.37 1.08 2.72
CA GLY A 93 5.61 -0.02 3.65
C GLY A 93 4.48 -1.06 3.72
N PHE A 94 3.37 -0.84 3.00
CA PHE A 94 2.30 -1.82 2.88
C PHE A 94 2.83 -3.10 2.25
N VAL A 95 2.38 -4.24 2.75
CA VAL A 95 2.73 -5.55 2.23
C VAL A 95 1.82 -5.88 1.05
N PHE A 96 2.37 -6.49 0.00
CA PHE A 96 1.59 -6.93 -1.13
C PHE A 96 0.64 -8.10 -0.73
N VAL A 97 -0.65 -8.01 -1.05
CA VAL A 97 -1.68 -9.03 -0.68
C VAL A 97 -2.42 -9.60 -1.92
N GLY A 98 -1.81 -9.46 -3.11
CA GLY A 98 -2.43 -9.91 -4.36
C GLY A 98 -2.12 -11.37 -4.72
N ASP A 99 -2.82 -11.85 -5.76
CA ASP A 99 -2.54 -13.13 -6.38
C ASP A 99 -1.30 -13.05 -7.29
N ALA A 100 -0.35 -13.96 -7.11
CA ALA A 100 0.92 -13.94 -7.83
C ALA A 100 0.77 -14.06 -9.34
N ARG A 101 -0.23 -14.82 -9.82
CA ARG A 101 -0.46 -14.99 -11.26
C ARG A 101 -0.98 -13.69 -11.86
N SER A 102 -1.98 -13.11 -11.23
CA SER A 102 -2.59 -11.86 -11.65
C SER A 102 -1.57 -10.71 -11.65
N GLU A 103 -0.69 -10.67 -10.65
CA GLU A 103 0.38 -9.67 -10.57
C GLU A 103 1.44 -9.87 -11.66
N TYR A 104 1.85 -11.11 -11.92
CA TYR A 104 2.79 -11.39 -13.00
C TYR A 104 2.24 -10.95 -14.36
N ASP A 105 0.97 -11.24 -14.64
CA ASP A 105 0.29 -10.83 -15.86
C ASP A 105 0.15 -9.29 -15.93
N ARG A 106 -0.16 -8.62 -14.81
CA ARG A 106 -0.16 -7.14 -14.70
C ARG A 106 1.20 -6.55 -15.07
N LEU A 107 2.29 -7.10 -14.53
CA LEU A 107 3.65 -6.60 -14.80
C LEU A 107 4.03 -6.75 -16.27
N ALA A 108 3.64 -7.85 -16.90
CA ALA A 108 3.83 -8.05 -18.34
C ALA A 108 3.06 -7.02 -19.17
N GLU A 109 1.85 -6.65 -18.74
CA GLU A 109 1.04 -5.62 -19.41
C GLU A 109 1.60 -4.20 -19.22
N VAL A 110 1.98 -3.84 -17.98
CA VAL A 110 2.44 -2.50 -17.62
C VAL A 110 3.81 -2.18 -18.22
N TYR A 111 4.75 -3.12 -18.12
CA TYR A 111 6.14 -2.88 -18.54
C TYR A 111 6.43 -3.39 -19.96
N GLY A 112 5.56 -4.23 -20.51
CA GLY A 112 5.69 -4.73 -21.87
C GLY A 112 6.89 -5.66 -22.06
N ARG A 113 7.53 -5.55 -23.22
CA ARG A 113 8.57 -6.48 -23.70
C ARG A 113 9.96 -5.86 -23.71
N HIS A 114 10.94 -6.68 -23.35
CA HIS A 114 12.35 -6.38 -23.51
C HIS A 114 12.70 -6.24 -25.00
N THR A 115 13.41 -5.16 -25.35
CA THR A 115 13.73 -4.80 -26.74
C THR A 115 14.55 -5.88 -27.46
N ASP A 116 15.58 -6.39 -26.80
CA ASP A 116 16.55 -7.31 -27.43
C ASP A 116 16.11 -8.77 -27.40
N HIS A 117 15.43 -9.19 -26.34
CA HIS A 117 15.05 -10.59 -26.12
C HIS A 117 13.63 -10.93 -26.59
N ASN A 118 12.80 -9.93 -26.89
CA ASN A 118 11.40 -10.08 -27.33
C ASN A 118 10.53 -10.94 -26.39
N ILE A 119 10.85 -10.94 -25.10
CA ILE A 119 10.09 -11.55 -24.01
C ILE A 119 9.61 -10.45 -23.06
N PRO A 120 8.55 -10.66 -22.25
CA PRO A 120 8.13 -9.69 -21.24
C PRO A 120 9.27 -9.35 -20.26
N TYR A 121 9.39 -8.10 -19.82
CA TYR A 121 10.42 -7.73 -18.83
C TYR A 121 10.32 -8.55 -17.55
N VAL A 122 9.09 -8.81 -17.08
CA VAL A 122 8.85 -9.67 -15.92
C VAL A 122 9.39 -11.09 -16.12
N GLU A 123 9.31 -11.64 -17.34
CA GLU A 123 9.88 -12.97 -17.66
C GLU A 123 11.40 -12.91 -17.77
N HIS A 124 11.95 -11.81 -18.29
CA HIS A 124 13.39 -11.60 -18.36
C HIS A 124 14.03 -11.56 -16.97
N VAL A 125 13.43 -10.79 -16.06
CA VAL A 125 13.94 -10.56 -14.70
C VAL A 125 13.67 -11.76 -13.78
N TYR A 126 12.44 -12.29 -13.77
CA TYR A 126 12.04 -13.31 -12.80
C TYR A 126 11.98 -14.74 -13.36
N GLY A 127 12.21 -14.90 -14.67
CA GLY A 127 11.98 -16.16 -15.37
C GLY A 127 10.50 -16.41 -15.62
N ARG A 128 10.19 -17.58 -16.18
CA ARG A 128 8.80 -17.95 -16.50
C ARG A 128 7.98 -18.15 -15.23
N PHE A 129 6.71 -17.77 -15.29
CA PHE A 129 5.78 -18.01 -14.19
C PHE A 129 5.73 -19.50 -13.76
N GLN A 130 5.85 -20.44 -14.71
CA GLN A 130 5.82 -21.88 -14.41
C GLN A 130 6.96 -22.34 -13.47
N ASP A 131 8.06 -21.59 -13.42
CA ASP A 131 9.21 -21.90 -12.56
C ASP A 131 8.95 -21.54 -11.08
N ARG A 132 7.80 -20.90 -10.80
CA ARG A 132 7.33 -20.46 -9.47
C ARG A 132 8.37 -19.64 -8.69
N ARG A 133 9.33 -19.02 -9.38
CA ARG A 133 10.32 -18.13 -8.74
C ARG A 133 9.66 -16.85 -8.26
N PHE A 134 8.86 -16.25 -9.15
CA PHE A 134 8.08 -15.05 -8.83
C PHE A 134 7.09 -15.28 -7.68
N GLU A 135 6.31 -16.36 -7.74
CA GLU A 135 5.36 -16.74 -6.67
C GLU A 135 6.06 -16.94 -5.32
N ARG A 136 7.22 -17.61 -5.29
CA ARG A 136 8.00 -17.80 -4.07
C ARG A 136 8.57 -16.50 -3.50
N MET A 137 8.96 -15.57 -4.37
CA MET A 137 9.47 -14.26 -3.97
C MET A 137 8.36 -13.39 -3.36
N LEU A 138 7.17 -13.38 -3.96
CA LEU A 138 6.04 -12.63 -3.39
C LEU A 138 5.62 -13.16 -2.01
N GLY A 139 5.72 -14.48 -1.82
CA GLY A 139 5.32 -15.14 -0.58
C GLY A 139 3.80 -15.10 -0.36
N LEU A 140 3.40 -15.56 0.82
CA LEU A 140 2.01 -15.50 1.29
C LEU A 140 2.01 -14.72 2.61
N PRO A 141 1.51 -13.47 2.61
CA PRO A 141 1.50 -12.66 3.82
C PRO A 141 0.42 -13.12 4.80
N ASP A 142 0.72 -13.06 6.09
CA ASP A 142 -0.25 -13.16 7.16
C ASP A 142 -0.61 -11.75 7.68
N PHE A 143 -1.73 -11.61 8.38
CA PHE A 143 -2.14 -10.31 8.95
C PHE A 143 -1.10 -9.75 9.93
N SER A 144 -0.32 -10.61 10.60
CA SER A 144 0.76 -10.21 11.50
C SER A 144 1.91 -9.47 10.78
N ASP A 145 2.07 -9.68 9.48
CA ASP A 145 3.15 -9.08 8.69
C ASP A 145 2.82 -7.66 8.23
N MET A 146 1.53 -7.29 8.30
CA MET A 146 1.01 -6.03 7.79
C MET A 146 1.24 -4.88 8.80
N PRO A 147 1.47 -3.65 8.29
CA PRO A 147 1.50 -2.46 9.13
C PRO A 147 0.09 -2.09 9.61
N ASP A 148 0.02 -1.40 10.75
CA ASP A 148 -1.24 -1.03 11.40
C ASP A 148 -2.17 -0.24 10.47
N ALA A 149 -1.61 0.62 9.61
CA ALA A 149 -2.38 1.38 8.63
C ALA A 149 -3.11 0.47 7.62
N GLN A 150 -2.41 -0.57 7.12
CA GLN A 150 -3.00 -1.53 6.20
C GLN A 150 -4.06 -2.41 6.88
N LEU A 151 -3.85 -2.81 8.14
CA LEU A 151 -4.86 -3.52 8.93
C LEU A 151 -6.15 -2.70 9.11
N ARG A 152 -6.01 -1.40 9.35
CA ARG A 152 -7.17 -0.50 9.43
C ARG A 152 -7.91 -0.41 8.10
N GLU A 153 -7.21 -0.29 6.98
CA GLU A 153 -7.84 -0.29 5.65
C GLU A 153 -8.60 -1.57 5.36
N ILE A 154 -8.02 -2.72 5.73
CA ILE A 154 -8.68 -4.02 5.61
C ILE A 154 -9.96 -4.05 6.46
N ALA A 155 -9.91 -3.63 7.72
CA ALA A 155 -11.10 -3.56 8.57
C ALA A 155 -12.20 -2.67 7.96
N ILE A 156 -11.82 -1.53 7.39
CA ILE A 156 -12.76 -0.62 6.69
C ILE A 156 -13.36 -1.30 5.46
N ALA A 157 -12.53 -1.95 4.63
CA ALA A 157 -12.98 -2.64 3.42
C ALA A 157 -13.94 -3.81 3.73
N HIS A 158 -13.76 -4.47 4.88
CA HIS A 158 -14.67 -5.49 5.39
C HIS A 158 -15.93 -4.95 6.09
N GLY A 159 -16.16 -3.63 6.03
CA GLY A 159 -17.40 -3.01 6.49
C GLY A 159 -17.43 -2.67 7.98
N HIS A 160 -16.29 -2.64 8.67
CA HIS A 160 -16.22 -2.21 10.07
C HIS A 160 -16.71 -0.77 10.27
N LEU A 161 -16.50 0.10 9.27
CA LEU A 161 -17.09 1.44 9.24
C LEU A 161 -18.28 1.46 8.28
N PRO A 162 -19.51 1.73 8.76
CA PRO A 162 -20.67 1.87 7.87
C PRO A 162 -20.47 3.08 6.94
N THR A 163 -20.83 2.91 5.66
CA THR A 163 -20.87 4.02 4.70
C THR A 163 -22.02 4.95 5.03
N VAL A 164 -21.69 6.22 5.30
CA VAL A 164 -22.67 7.27 5.63
C VAL A 164 -23.03 8.02 4.36
N ASN A 165 -24.33 8.08 4.05
CA ASN A 165 -24.86 8.74 2.86
C ASN A 165 -25.17 10.22 3.14
N GLN A 166 -25.44 10.99 2.08
CA GLN A 166 -25.85 12.40 2.21
C GLN A 166 -27.15 12.58 3.03
N ASP A 167 -28.00 11.55 3.09
CA ASP A 167 -29.25 11.55 3.84
C ASP A 167 -29.12 11.04 5.29
N SER A 168 -27.93 10.57 5.68
CA SER A 168 -27.69 10.04 7.02
C SER A 168 -27.89 11.10 8.10
N THR A 169 -28.49 10.66 9.21
CA THR A 169 -28.79 11.53 10.35
C THR A 169 -27.50 12.09 10.98
N LYS A 170 -27.63 13.22 11.69
CA LYS A 170 -26.50 13.82 12.43
C LYS A 170 -25.92 12.84 13.46
N GLU A 171 -26.77 11.98 14.02
CA GLU A 171 -26.37 10.94 14.98
C GLU A 171 -25.56 9.82 14.32
N GLU A 172 -25.98 9.33 13.15
CA GLU A 172 -25.19 8.36 12.36
C GLU A 172 -23.80 8.89 11.99
N ARG A 173 -23.73 10.17 11.59
CA ARG A 173 -22.45 10.84 11.28
C ARG A 173 -21.53 10.95 12.49
N LEU A 174 -22.09 11.25 13.67
CA LEU A 174 -21.33 11.32 14.91
C LEU A 174 -20.86 9.94 15.36
N ALA A 175 -21.74 8.93 15.31
CA ALA A 175 -21.40 7.55 15.63
C ALA A 175 -20.29 7.01 14.72
N GLN A 176 -20.37 7.26 13.40
CA GLN A 176 -19.31 6.88 12.46
C GLN A 176 -17.99 7.60 12.78
N ALA A 177 -18.03 8.88 13.13
CA ALA A 177 -16.83 9.64 13.50
C ALA A 177 -16.19 9.10 14.78
N GLU A 178 -16.99 8.64 15.74
CA GLU A 178 -16.51 8.00 16.97
C GLU A 178 -15.91 6.62 16.69
N GLU A 179 -16.57 5.76 15.93
CA GLU A 179 -16.03 4.45 15.53
C GLU A 179 -14.74 4.59 14.73
N ARG A 180 -14.68 5.59 13.83
CA ARG A 180 -13.45 5.92 13.13
C ARG A 180 -12.36 6.33 14.11
N ARG A 181 -12.64 7.21 15.08
CA ARG A 181 -11.65 7.58 16.10
C ARG A 181 -11.17 6.36 16.89
N LYS A 182 -12.07 5.46 17.29
CA LYS A 182 -11.73 4.22 17.99
C LYS A 182 -10.75 3.38 17.17
N LEU A 183 -11.07 3.11 15.90
CA LEU A 183 -10.22 2.33 14.99
C LEU A 183 -8.80 2.92 14.85
N PHE A 184 -8.68 4.24 14.78
CA PHE A 184 -7.38 4.91 14.69
C PHE A 184 -6.62 4.96 16.02
N THR A 185 -7.28 4.74 17.16
CA THR A 185 -6.65 4.66 18.50
C THR A 185 -6.42 3.22 18.99
N MET A 186 -6.91 2.21 18.28
CA MET A 186 -6.73 0.80 18.64
C MET A 186 -5.25 0.40 18.59
N SER A 187 -4.87 -0.44 19.54
CA SER A 187 -3.55 -1.10 19.56
C SER A 187 -3.42 -2.13 18.44
N ARG A 188 -2.18 -2.49 18.08
CA ARG A 188 -1.89 -3.50 17.06
C ARG A 188 -2.57 -4.84 17.36
N GLU A 189 -2.56 -5.29 18.61
CA GLU A 189 -3.20 -6.55 19.04
C GLU A 189 -4.71 -6.52 18.77
N GLN A 190 -5.36 -5.42 19.12
CA GLN A 190 -6.80 -5.22 18.88
C GLN A 190 -7.13 -5.16 17.38
N LEU A 191 -6.28 -4.53 16.57
CA LEU A 191 -6.45 -4.48 15.12
C LEU A 191 -6.34 -5.87 14.49
N LEU A 192 -5.38 -6.68 14.94
CA LEU A 192 -5.22 -8.06 14.48
C LEU A 192 -6.45 -8.90 14.84
N GLU A 193 -6.91 -8.83 16.08
CA GLU A 193 -8.12 -9.53 16.53
C GLU A 193 -9.34 -9.12 15.70
N LEU A 194 -9.54 -7.81 15.52
CA LEU A 194 -10.65 -7.28 14.72
C LEU A 194 -10.63 -7.82 13.28
N VAL A 195 -9.49 -7.70 12.59
CA VAL A 195 -9.37 -8.13 11.19
C VAL A 195 -9.53 -9.65 11.06
N THR A 196 -8.96 -10.43 11.99
CA THR A 196 -9.12 -11.89 11.97
C THR A 196 -10.56 -12.33 12.21
N ASN A 197 -11.32 -11.62 13.05
CA ASN A 197 -12.74 -11.88 13.26
C ASN A 197 -13.56 -11.55 12.01
N LEU A 198 -13.37 -10.36 11.44
CA LEU A 198 -14.05 -9.92 10.21
C LEU A 198 -13.76 -10.85 9.02
N ALA A 199 -12.53 -11.31 8.87
CA ALA A 199 -12.15 -12.25 7.82
C ALA A 199 -12.78 -13.64 8.05
N GLY A 200 -12.98 -14.05 9.30
CA GLY A 200 -13.63 -15.31 9.67
C GLY A 200 -15.15 -15.32 9.47
N GLU A 201 -15.82 -14.18 9.61
CA GLU A 201 -17.27 -14.05 9.39
C GLU A 201 -17.68 -14.12 7.91
N LEU A 202 -16.73 -13.91 6.99
CA LEU A 202 -16.94 -13.92 5.55
C LEU A 202 -16.48 -15.22 4.85
N ALA A 203 -15.97 -16.20 5.60
CA ALA A 203 -15.46 -17.48 5.11
C ALA A 203 -16.47 -18.62 5.29
#